data_AF-A0A957KNV6-F1
#
_entry.id   AF-A0A957KNV6-F1
#
_cell.length_a   1.000
_cell.length_b   1.000
_cell.length_c   1.000
_cell.angle_alpha   90.00
_cell.angle_beta   90.00
_cell.angle_gamma   90.00
#
_symmetry.space_group_name_H-M   'P 1'
#
loop_
_entity.id
_entity.type
_entity.pdbx_description
1 polymer ?
#
loop_
_entity_poly.entity_id
_entity_poly.type
_entity_poly.pdbx_seq_one_letter_code
_entity_poly.pdbx_strand_id
1 'polypeptide(L)'
;GANYAWDGVMIAIVANNSIIGTLFYGLFFSAIQTGALGMELITDVPSEIALVLQGVLVLVIVASREALHKVADRLAVRRRAADAAKNERAVAQEIERG
;
A
#
# COMPACT_ATOMS: atom_id res chain seq x y z
N GLY A 1 24.94 -0.85 11.90
CA GLY A 1 24.39 -2.06 12.53
C GLY A 1 22.99 -1.83 13.09
N ALA A 2 22.84 -0.87 14.01
CA ALA A 2 21.56 -0.61 14.69
C ALA A 2 20.43 -0.08 13.77
N ASN A 3 20.76 0.67 12.70
CA ASN A 3 19.74 1.28 11.83
C ASN A 3 18.93 0.23 11.04
N TYR A 4 19.57 -0.80 10.49
CA TYR A 4 18.88 -1.79 9.65
C TYR A 4 17.82 -2.60 10.39
N ALA A 5 18.00 -2.85 11.69
CA ALA A 5 17.00 -3.54 12.50
C ALA A 5 15.76 -2.64 12.70
N TRP A 6 15.98 -1.35 12.94
CA TRP A 6 14.91 -0.37 13.07
C TRP A 6 14.17 -0.14 11.74
N ASP A 7 14.91 -0.09 10.63
CA ASP A 7 14.34 0.01 9.28
C ASP A 7 13.47 -1.21 8.98
N GLY A 8 13.93 -2.42 9.34
CA GLY A 8 13.15 -3.65 9.19
C GLY A 8 11.83 -3.63 9.98
N VAL A 9 11.85 -3.13 11.22
CA VAL A 9 10.65 -2.97 12.04
C VAL A 9 9.69 -1.95 11.41
N MET A 10 10.20 -0.81 10.98
CA MET A 10 9.41 0.22 10.29
C MET A 10 8.74 -0.37 9.03
N ILE A 11 9.50 -1.07 8.20
CA ILE A 11 8.99 -1.67 6.95
C ILE A 11 7.89 -2.70 7.25
N ALA A 12 8.04 -3.50 8.30
CA ALA A 12 7.02 -4.46 8.71
C ALA A 12 5.71 -3.77 9.14
N ILE A 13 5.81 -2.68 9.90
CA ILE A 13 4.65 -1.88 10.34
C ILE A 13 3.96 -1.24 9.13
N VAL A 14 4.73 -0.65 8.21
CA VAL A 14 4.22 -0.06 6.96
C VAL A 14 3.53 -1.11 6.08
N ALA A 15 4.06 -2.35 6.08
CA ALA A 15 3.46 -3.50 5.41
C ALA A 15 2.22 -4.06 6.12
N ASN A 16 1.81 -3.52 7.28
CA ASN A 16 0.76 -4.07 8.14
C ASN A 16 1.07 -5.53 8.53
N ASN A 17 2.32 -5.78 8.89
CA ASN A 17 2.83 -7.10 9.30
C ASN A 17 2.59 -8.23 8.28
N SER A 18 2.37 -7.88 7.00
CA SER A 18 2.25 -8.85 5.92
C SER A 18 3.64 -9.28 5.44
N ILE A 19 3.95 -10.57 5.51
CA ILE A 19 5.25 -11.12 5.08
C ILE A 19 5.58 -10.71 3.63
N ILE A 20 4.60 -10.84 2.73
CA ILE A 20 4.77 -10.52 1.31
C ILE A 20 5.00 -9.01 1.12
N GLY A 21 4.24 -8.18 1.85
CA GLY A 21 4.41 -6.73 1.79
C GLY A 21 5.78 -6.30 2.32
N THR A 22 6.19 -6.83 3.46
CA THR A 22 7.50 -6.54 4.08
C THR A 22 8.64 -6.92 3.15
N LEU A 23 8.57 -8.08 2.49
CA LEU A 23 9.60 -8.52 1.54
C LEU A 23 9.68 -7.56 0.34
N PHE A 24 8.54 -7.18 -0.22
CA PHE A 24 8.46 -6.30 -1.38
C PHE A 24 9.01 -4.90 -1.08
N TYR A 25 8.59 -4.31 0.04
CA TYR A 25 9.07 -2.99 0.46
C TYR A 25 10.52 -3.02 0.93
N GLY A 26 10.96 -4.10 1.59
CA GLY A 26 12.35 -4.30 1.99
C GLY A 26 13.30 -4.34 0.80
N LEU A 27 12.89 -4.98 -0.31
CA LEU A 27 13.66 -4.99 -1.55
C LEU A 27 13.88 -3.57 -2.10
N PHE A 28 12.80 -2.78 -2.17
CA PHE A 28 12.86 -1.40 -2.64
C PHE A 28 13.73 -0.52 -1.73
N PHE A 29 13.57 -0.69 -0.42
CA PHE A 29 14.34 0.04 0.58
C PHE A 29 15.84 -0.25 0.45
N SER A 30 16.23 -1.52 0.34
CA SER A 30 17.62 -1.91 0.12
C SER A 30 18.17 -1.43 -1.22
N ALA A 31 17.38 -1.49 -2.30
CA ALA A 31 17.80 -0.99 -3.60
C ALA A 31 18.14 0.52 -3.56
N ILE A 32 17.29 1.32 -2.91
CA ILE A 32 17.54 2.76 -2.71
C ILE A 32 18.77 2.98 -1.83
N GLN A 33 18.91 2.23 -0.74
CA GLN A 33 20.07 2.34 0.17
C GLN A 33 21.38 2.05 -0.57
N THR A 34 21.44 0.97 -1.36
CA THR A 34 22.63 0.61 -2.13
C THR A 34 22.91 1.63 -3.23
N GLY A 35 21.88 2.12 -3.92
CA GLY A 35 22.02 3.18 -4.92
C GLY A 35 22.55 4.48 -4.32
N ALA A 36 22.07 4.86 -3.14
CA ALA A 36 22.52 6.04 -2.42
C ALA A 36 23.99 5.95 -1.99
N LEU A 37 24.41 4.80 -1.46
CA LEU A 37 25.81 4.55 -1.13
C LEU A 37 26.71 4.64 -2.37
N GLY A 38 26.23 4.15 -3.52
CA GLY A 38 26.93 4.31 -4.80
C GLY A 38 27.00 5.75 -5.28
N MET A 39 25.94 6.54 -5.04
CA MET A 39 25.93 7.97 -5.37
C MET A 39 26.91 8.74 -4.48
N GLU A 40 26.96 8.50 -3.18
CA GLU A 40 27.92 9.13 -2.26
C GLU A 40 29.38 8.81 -2.65
N LEU A 41 29.63 7.61 -3.20
CA LEU A 41 30.97 7.18 -3.59
C LEU A 41 31.46 7.79 -4.91
N ILE A 42 30.55 8.14 -5.82
CA ILE A 42 30.85 8.56 -7.20
C ILE A 42 30.59 10.05 -7.39
N THR A 43 29.68 10.62 -6.61
CA THR A 43 29.20 12.01 -6.68
C THR A 43 29.16 12.57 -5.26
N ASP A 44 29.50 13.85 -5.05
CA ASP A 44 29.38 14.52 -3.73
C ASP A 44 27.92 14.69 -3.25
N VAL A 45 26.99 13.83 -3.69
CA VAL A 45 25.60 13.82 -3.25
C VAL A 45 25.54 13.14 -1.88
N PRO A 46 25.14 13.88 -0.82
CA PRO A 46 25.08 13.34 0.52
C PRO A 46 23.97 12.28 0.67
N SER A 47 24.22 11.22 1.44
CA SER A 47 23.27 10.12 1.66
C SER A 47 22.01 10.53 2.45
N GLU A 48 21.98 11.73 3.01
CA GLU A 48 20.80 12.37 3.59
C GLU A 48 19.64 12.46 2.60
N ILE A 49 19.92 12.64 1.30
CA ILE A 49 18.88 12.67 0.26
C ILE A 49 18.17 11.31 0.16
N ALA A 50 18.88 10.21 0.41
CA ALA A 50 18.31 8.88 0.41
C ALA A 50 17.39 8.65 1.60
N LEU A 51 17.75 9.16 2.78
CA LEU A 51 16.89 9.14 3.96
C LEU A 51 15.58 9.91 3.72
N VAL A 52 15.65 11.06 3.06
CA VAL A 52 14.46 11.82 2.67
C VAL A 52 13.60 11.03 1.69
N LEU A 53 14.21 10.44 0.66
CA LEU A 53 13.51 9.61 -0.33
C LEU A 53 12.83 8.39 0.31
N GLN A 54 13.50 7.73 1.25
CA GLN A 54 12.96 6.62 2.03
C GLN A 54 11.76 7.07 2.88
N GLY A 55 11.84 8.24 3.53
CA GLY A 55 10.72 8.82 4.27
C GLY A 55 9.51 9.11 3.37
N VAL A 56 9.74 9.69 2.18
CA VAL A 56 8.68 9.92 1.19
C VAL A 56 8.06 8.60 0.71
N LEU A 57 8.88 7.58 0.47
CA LEU A 57 8.41 6.25 0.07
C LEU A 57 7.49 5.64 1.13
N VAL A 58 7.83 5.75 2.42
CA VAL A 58 6.97 5.32 3.52
C VAL A 58 5.64 6.07 3.52
N LEU A 59 5.67 7.40 3.38
CA LEU A 59 4.46 8.23 3.33
C LEU A 59 3.54 7.82 2.17
N VAL A 60 4.10 7.58 0.98
CA VAL A 60 3.35 7.15 -0.21
C VAL A 60 2.69 5.79 0.03
N ILE A 61 3.39 4.83 0.64
CA ILE A 61 2.83 3.50 0.91
C ILE A 61 1.66 3.59 1.89
N VAL A 62 1.84 4.30 3.00
CA VAL A 62 0.81 4.47 4.03
C VAL A 62 -0.40 5.20 3.45
N ALA A 63 -0.19 6.28 2.69
CA ALA A 63 -1.27 7.02 2.05
C ALA A 63 -2.02 6.20 0.98
N SER A 64 -1.30 5.41 0.18
CA SER A 64 -1.88 4.56 -0.86
C SER A 64 -2.79 3.50 -0.27
N ARG A 65 -2.40 2.89 0.86
CA ARG A 65 -3.25 1.95 1.60
C ARG A 65 -4.58 2.61 1.99
N GLU A 66 -4.53 3.76 2.67
CA GLU A 66 -5.72 4.48 3.14
C GLU A 66 -6.69 4.81 1.98
N ALA A 67 -6.14 5.20 0.84
CA ALA A 67 -6.90 5.48 -0.37
C ALA A 67 -7.56 4.21 -0.94
N LEU A 68 -6.82 3.09 -1.03
CA LEU A 68 -7.32 1.83 -1.57
C LEU A 68 -8.48 1.26 -0.73
N HIS A 69 -8.39 1.32 0.61
CA HIS A 69 -9.47 0.88 1.49
C HIS A 69 -10.75 1.71 1.28
N LYS A 70 -10.62 3.04 1.24
CA LYS A 70 -11.78 3.92 0.98
C LYS A 70 -12.43 3.65 -0.37
N VAL A 71 -11.64 3.41 -1.41
CA VAL A 71 -12.16 3.09 -2.75
C VAL A 71 -12.82 1.71 -2.77
N ALA A 72 -12.21 0.71 -2.13
CA ALA A 72 -12.76 -0.64 -2.03
C ALA A 72 -14.11 -0.64 -1.29
N ASP A 73 -14.21 0.07 -0.17
CA ASP A 73 -15.44 0.18 0.61
C ASP A 73 -16.54 0.89 -0.19
N ARG A 74 -16.21 2.00 -0.87
CA ARG A 74 -17.17 2.69 -1.74
C ARG A 74 -17.67 1.79 -2.87
N LEU A 75 -16.79 0.98 -3.46
CA LEU A 75 -17.17 0.05 -4.53
C LEU A 75 -18.02 -1.11 -3.99
N ALA A 76 -17.70 -1.64 -2.81
CA ALA A 76 -18.46 -2.71 -2.16
C ALA A 76 -19.88 -2.27 -1.80
N VAL A 77 -20.05 -1.03 -1.31
CA VAL A 77 -21.39 -0.45 -1.02
C VAL A 77 -22.23 -0.34 -2.30
N ARG A 78 -21.63 0.11 -3.41
CA ARG A 78 -22.33 0.22 -4.70
C ARG A 78 -22.77 -1.14 -5.26
N ARG A 79 -21.96 -2.19 -5.06
CA ARG A 79 -22.31 -3.55 -5.48
C ARG A 79 -23.52 -4.09 -4.70
N ARG A 80 -23.53 -3.93 -3.38
CA ARG A 80 -24.66 -4.37 -2.52
C ARG A 80 -25.97 -3.68 -2.89
N ALA A 81 -25.94 -2.37 -3.19
CA ALA A 81 -27.11 -1.64 -3.64
C ALA A 81 -27.63 -2.14 -5.00
N ALA A 82 -26.72 -2.47 -5.93
CA ALA A 82 -27.09 -3.03 -7.23
C ALA A 82 -27.69 -4.44 -7.12
N ASP A 83 -27.13 -5.29 -6.25
CA ASP A 83 -27.62 -6.66 -6.02
C ASP A 83 -29.00 -6.65 -5.34
N ALA A 84 -29.23 -5.74 -4.38
CA ALA A 84 -30.53 -5.58 -3.71
C ALA A 84 -31.63 -5.15 -4.71
N ALA A 85 -31.35 -4.18 -5.58
CA ALA A 85 -32.29 -3.72 -6.60
C ALA A 85 -32.60 -4.82 -7.65
N LYS A 86 -31.63 -5.68 -7.95
CA LYS A 86 -31.84 -6.82 -8.85
C LYS A 86 -32.74 -7.88 -8.20
N ASN A 87 -32.57 -8.14 -6.90
CA ASN A 87 -33.38 -9.10 -6.14
C ASN A 87 -34.84 -8.64 -6.00
N GLU A 88 -35.08 -7.37 -5.70
CA GLU A 88 -36.45 -6.81 -5.64
C GLU A 88 -37.18 -6.93 -6.98
N ARG A 89 -36.49 -6.67 -8.09
CA ARG A 89 -37.06 -6.83 -9.43
C ARG A 89 -37.37 -8.29 -9.78
N ALA A 90 -36.53 -9.22 -9.34
CA ALA A 90 -36.77 -10.65 -9.55
C ALA A 90 -38.01 -11.11 -8.78
N VAL A 91 -38.17 -10.68 -7.52
CA VAL A 91 -39.34 -11.00 -6.69
C VAL A 91 -40.62 -10.39 -7.27
N ALA A 92 -40.58 -9.13 -7.71
CA ALA A 92 -41.75 -8.48 -8.31
C ALA A 92 -42.22 -9.20 -9.59
N GLN A 93 -41.28 -9.65 -10.43
CA GLN A 93 -41.59 -10.40 -11.65
C GLN A 93 -42.14 -11.81 -11.38
N GLU A 94 -41.82 -12.41 -10.24
CA GLU A 94 -42.33 -13.72 -9.85
C GLU A 94 -43.78 -13.62 -9.34
N ILE A 95 -44.12 -12.55 -8.61
CA ILE A 95 -45.48 -12.27 -8.13
C ILE A 95 -46.44 -11.95 -9.28
N GLU A 96 -46.00 -11.22 -10.32
CA GLU A 96 -46.84 -10.90 -11.48
C GLU A 96 -47.08 -12.09 -12.43
N ARG A 97 -46.31 -13.17 -12.28
CA ARG A 97 -46.39 -14.37 -13.13
C ARG A 97 -47.16 -15.54 -12.53
N GLY A 98 -47.49 -15.49 -11.24
CA GLY A 98 -48.31 -16.49 -10.54
C GLY A 98 -49.77 -16.08 -10.45
#